data_AF-A0AAJ6CS34-F1
#
_entry.id   AF-A0AAJ6CS34-F1
#
_cell.length_a   1.000
_cell.length_b   1.000
_cell.length_c   1.000
_cell.angle_alpha   90.00
_cell.angle_beta   90.00
_cell.angle_gamma   90.00
#
_symmetry.space_group_name_H-M   'P 1'
#
loop_
_entity.id
_entity.type
_entity.pdbx_description
1 polymer ?
#
loop_
_entity_poly.entity_id
_entity_poly.type
_entity_poly.pdbx_seq_one_letter_code
_entity_poly.pdbx_strand_id
1 'polypeptide(L)'
;MFKRFGALAMLSLAATAVFIVGCGDGGIGASPKPTLAPTSIQPTWIRITVTPQPTETPTPTPSPTPTISPQDIDYGPPEFPLELDPDLVEERPEDDVIFKGWTRFLNNTAVVRREGEPPLHLCLNGLIMTANGPHPDLQNWRVQRSAALSFLDWGTIAVRVDIVGGPWAGREWTPLTLVRRVDKVFLTNNPNPAEADITRSDICLQSL
;
A
#
# COMPACT_ATOMS: atom_id res chain seq x y z
N MET A 1 11.65 -26.21 60.51
CA MET A 1 10.40 -25.85 59.79
C MET A 1 10.60 -26.20 58.32
N PHE A 2 9.64 -26.92 57.73
CA PHE A 2 9.74 -27.71 56.49
C PHE A 2 9.82 -26.89 55.18
N LYS A 3 10.54 -27.46 54.19
CA LYS A 3 10.30 -27.43 52.71
C LYS A 3 10.51 -26.07 52.00
N ARG A 4 11.07 -25.99 50.77
CA ARG A 4 10.82 -26.80 49.56
C ARG A 4 12.04 -26.86 48.61
N PHE A 5 12.29 -28.08 48.13
CA PHE A 5 12.97 -28.39 46.86
C PHE A 5 12.03 -28.10 45.67
N GLY A 6 12.59 -27.74 44.52
CA GLY A 6 11.94 -27.74 43.20
C GLY A 6 12.98 -27.41 42.13
N ALA A 7 13.77 -28.39 41.67
CA ALA A 7 13.51 -29.25 40.50
C ALA A 7 13.72 -28.51 39.17
N LEU A 8 14.98 -28.56 38.71
CA LEU A 8 15.40 -28.31 37.33
C LEU A 8 15.00 -29.52 36.47
N ALA A 9 14.22 -29.31 35.41
CA ALA A 9 14.04 -30.31 34.35
C ALA A 9 13.79 -29.59 33.01
N MET A 10 14.84 -29.48 32.20
CA MET A 10 14.78 -29.09 30.79
C MET A 10 15.27 -30.29 29.97
N LEU A 11 14.34 -30.98 29.32
CA LEU A 11 14.63 -32.09 28.42
C LEU A 11 13.54 -32.17 27.35
N SER A 12 13.86 -31.82 26.10
CA SER A 12 13.16 -32.30 24.88
C SER A 12 13.94 -31.83 23.64
N LEU A 13 14.87 -32.63 23.14
CA LEU A 13 14.75 -33.48 21.93
C LEU A 13 14.26 -32.76 20.67
N ALA A 14 15.22 -32.37 19.82
CA ALA A 14 14.99 -32.04 18.41
C ALA A 14 15.14 -33.32 17.58
N ALA A 15 14.07 -33.70 16.87
CA ALA A 15 14.05 -34.82 15.94
C ALA A 15 14.22 -34.35 14.49
N THR A 16 14.99 -35.15 13.77
CA THR A 16 15.53 -35.05 12.42
C THR A 16 14.47 -35.07 11.31
N ALA A 17 14.68 -34.31 10.23
CA ALA A 17 14.01 -34.53 8.94
C ALA A 17 15.06 -34.66 7.82
N VAL A 18 15.11 -35.86 7.23
CA VAL A 18 15.97 -36.24 6.11
C VAL A 18 15.18 -36.03 4.81
N PHE A 19 15.68 -35.22 3.88
CA PHE A 19 15.12 -35.09 2.53
C PHE A 19 15.94 -35.94 1.55
N ILE A 20 15.29 -36.96 0.98
CA ILE A 20 15.79 -37.75 -0.16
C ILE A 20 15.20 -37.11 -1.42
N VAL A 21 16.05 -36.59 -2.31
CA VAL A 21 15.66 -36.23 -3.68
C VAL A 21 16.25 -37.28 -4.62
N GLY A 22 15.36 -38.07 -5.24
CA GLY A 22 15.71 -39.08 -6.22
C GLY A 22 15.89 -38.49 -7.62
N CYS A 23 16.98 -38.89 -8.27
CA CYS A 23 17.24 -38.73 -9.70
C CYS A 23 16.40 -39.74 -10.49
N GLY A 24 15.69 -39.28 -11.52
CA GLY A 24 15.00 -40.14 -12.50
C GLY A 24 15.38 -39.71 -13.91
N ASP A 25 16.33 -40.42 -14.50
CA ASP A 25 16.73 -40.35 -15.91
C ASP A 25 16.10 -41.54 -16.67
N GLY A 26 15.81 -41.36 -17.97
CA GLY A 26 15.49 -42.47 -18.87
C GLY A 26 14.20 -42.33 -19.70
N GLY A 27 14.33 -41.85 -20.94
CA GLY A 27 13.29 -41.95 -21.97
C GLY A 27 13.88 -41.80 -23.38
N ILE A 28 14.00 -42.92 -24.09
CA ILE A 28 14.81 -43.15 -25.30
C ILE A 28 13.98 -42.96 -26.57
N GLY A 29 14.58 -42.37 -27.62
CA GLY A 29 14.43 -42.87 -28.99
C GLY A 29 13.44 -42.19 -29.93
N ALA A 30 13.95 -41.28 -30.78
CA ALA A 30 13.47 -41.13 -32.15
C ALA A 30 14.64 -40.78 -33.09
N SER A 31 14.82 -41.61 -34.11
CA SER A 31 15.88 -41.55 -35.13
C SER A 31 15.68 -40.39 -36.11
N PRO A 32 16.71 -39.57 -36.43
CA PRO A 32 16.58 -38.55 -37.46
C PRO A 32 16.80 -39.11 -38.87
N LYS A 33 15.84 -38.80 -39.74
CA LYS A 33 15.85 -39.05 -41.19
C LYS A 33 16.96 -38.21 -41.88
N PRO A 34 17.72 -38.76 -42.85
CA PRO A 34 18.73 -37.98 -43.56
C PRO A 34 18.07 -36.93 -44.45
N THR A 35 18.37 -35.65 -44.21
CA THR A 35 17.94 -34.52 -45.06
C THR A 35 19.16 -34.03 -45.83
N LEU A 36 19.02 -33.98 -47.16
CA LEU A 36 20.06 -33.52 -48.09
C LEU A 36 20.45 -32.06 -47.79
N ALA A 37 21.75 -31.77 -47.92
CA ALA A 37 22.33 -30.45 -47.65
C ALA A 37 21.80 -29.38 -48.64
N PRO A 38 21.24 -28.25 -48.17
CA PRO A 38 20.86 -27.16 -49.05
C PRO A 38 22.11 -26.35 -49.47
N THR A 39 22.20 -26.06 -50.76
CA THR A 39 23.22 -25.19 -51.37
C THR A 39 23.09 -23.78 -50.78
N SER A 40 24.12 -23.36 -50.04
CA SER A 40 24.19 -22.05 -49.38
C SER A 40 24.52 -20.95 -50.39
N ILE A 41 23.52 -20.17 -50.77
CA ILE A 41 23.72 -18.89 -51.47
C ILE A 41 23.71 -17.82 -50.37
N GLN A 42 24.85 -17.19 -50.12
CA GLN A 42 24.95 -16.14 -49.08
C GLN A 42 24.21 -14.88 -49.53
N PRO A 43 23.19 -14.40 -48.79
CA PRO A 43 22.58 -13.11 -49.08
C PRO A 43 23.51 -11.98 -48.64
N THR A 44 23.74 -11.00 -49.52
CA THR A 44 24.45 -9.77 -49.20
C THR A 44 23.48 -8.84 -48.47
N TRP A 45 23.61 -8.68 -47.15
CA TRP A 45 22.73 -7.79 -46.38
C TRP A 45 23.25 -6.35 -46.50
N ILE A 46 22.43 -5.48 -47.09
CA ILE A 46 22.64 -4.03 -47.11
C ILE A 46 22.10 -3.47 -45.79
N ARG A 47 22.95 -2.81 -45.00
CA ARG A 47 22.56 -2.22 -43.70
C ARG A 47 22.04 -0.79 -43.92
N ILE A 48 20.73 -0.63 -43.97
CA ILE A 48 20.09 0.70 -43.99
C ILE A 48 20.02 1.19 -42.53
N THR A 49 20.87 2.15 -42.17
CA THR A 49 20.78 2.85 -40.88
C THR A 49 19.66 3.89 -40.95
N VAL A 50 18.53 3.61 -40.32
CA VAL A 50 17.47 4.58 -40.09
C VAL A 50 17.78 5.28 -38.76
N THR A 51 18.10 6.58 -38.80
CA THR A 51 18.21 7.39 -37.59
C THR A 51 16.79 7.70 -37.11
N PRO A 52 16.36 7.23 -35.93
CA PRO A 52 15.04 7.57 -35.41
C PRO A 52 15.00 9.07 -35.12
N GLN A 53 14.02 9.76 -35.69
CA GLN A 53 13.74 11.15 -35.37
C GLN A 53 13.20 11.20 -33.92
N PRO A 54 13.73 12.07 -33.04
CA PRO A 54 13.21 12.20 -31.69
C PRO A 54 11.74 12.62 -31.77
N THR A 55 10.86 11.75 -31.31
CA THR A 55 9.45 12.08 -31.07
C THR A 55 9.41 13.03 -29.88
N GLU A 56 8.87 14.22 -30.07
CA GLU A 56 8.60 15.12 -28.93
C GLU A 56 7.53 14.47 -28.05
N THR A 57 7.95 14.01 -26.88
CA THR A 57 7.02 13.59 -25.83
C THR A 57 6.25 14.83 -25.39
N PRO A 58 4.89 14.85 -25.45
CA PRO A 58 4.14 15.99 -24.98
C PRO A 58 4.47 16.22 -23.50
N THR A 59 4.87 17.45 -23.18
CA THR A 59 5.08 17.85 -21.78
C THR A 59 3.72 17.81 -21.08
N PRO A 60 3.57 17.09 -19.95
CA PRO A 60 2.30 17.07 -19.24
C PRO A 60 1.92 18.50 -18.85
N THR A 61 0.78 18.96 -19.34
CA THR A 61 0.20 20.23 -18.88
C THR A 61 -0.12 20.06 -17.39
N PRO A 62 0.40 20.93 -16.49
CA PRO A 62 0.02 20.86 -15.08
C PRO A 62 -1.50 21.05 -14.98
N SER A 63 -2.18 20.07 -14.41
CA SER A 63 -3.60 20.22 -14.06
C SER A 63 -3.71 21.39 -13.08
N PRO A 64 -4.69 22.31 -13.23
CA PRO A 64 -4.87 23.37 -12.26
C PRO A 64 -5.08 22.77 -10.88
N THR A 65 -4.33 23.25 -9.89
CA THR A 65 -4.57 22.93 -8.49
C THR A 65 -5.95 23.50 -8.12
N PRO A 66 -6.89 22.69 -7.62
CA PRO A 66 -8.20 23.20 -7.22
C PRO A 66 -8.01 24.25 -6.14
N THR A 67 -8.51 25.47 -6.39
CA THR A 67 -8.60 26.51 -5.37
C THR A 67 -9.79 26.18 -4.47
N ILE A 68 -9.53 25.82 -3.21
CA ILE A 68 -10.59 25.63 -2.21
C ILE A 68 -11.10 27.02 -1.81
N SER A 69 -12.43 27.21 -1.87
CA SER A 69 -13.03 28.41 -1.28
C SER A 69 -12.90 28.33 0.24
N PRO A 70 -12.54 29.42 0.94
CA PRO A 70 -12.48 29.43 2.40
C PRO A 70 -13.77 28.97 3.10
N GLN A 71 -14.91 29.08 2.42
CA GLN A 71 -16.23 28.62 2.91
C GLN A 71 -16.41 27.10 2.86
N ASP A 72 -15.61 26.40 2.05
CA ASP A 72 -15.66 24.95 1.89
C ASP A 72 -14.70 24.23 2.85
N ILE A 73 -13.96 24.98 3.67
CA ILE A 73 -13.04 24.42 4.67
C ILE A 73 -13.84 23.97 5.89
N ASP A 74 -13.90 22.66 6.08
CA ASP A 74 -14.48 22.05 7.26
C ASP A 74 -13.48 22.06 8.44
N TYR A 75 -13.77 22.90 9.44
CA TYR A 75 -13.03 22.98 10.70
C TYR A 75 -13.60 22.04 11.79
N GLY A 76 -14.73 21.38 11.53
CA GLY A 76 -15.36 20.46 12.46
C GLY A 76 -14.60 19.14 12.60
N PRO A 77 -15.01 18.29 13.56
CA PRO A 77 -14.54 16.91 13.64
C PRO A 77 -14.76 16.17 12.32
N PRO A 78 -13.85 15.26 11.93
CA PRO A 78 -14.05 14.46 10.73
C PRO A 78 -15.26 13.54 10.88
N GLU A 79 -16.24 13.70 9.99
CA GLU A 79 -17.44 12.87 9.92
C GLU A 79 -17.29 11.79 8.85
N PHE A 80 -17.55 10.54 9.22
CA PHE A 80 -17.50 9.43 8.28
C PHE A 80 -18.76 9.42 7.39
N PRO A 81 -18.63 9.26 6.06
CA PRO A 81 -19.78 9.23 5.15
C PRO A 81 -20.68 8.03 5.42
N LEU A 82 -21.94 8.28 5.80
CA LEU A 82 -22.91 7.24 6.15
C LEU A 82 -23.24 6.31 4.96
N GLU A 83 -23.16 6.83 3.74
CA GLU A 83 -23.33 6.07 2.50
C GLU A 83 -22.20 5.04 2.24
N LEU A 84 -21.12 5.08 3.02
CA LEU A 84 -20.07 4.08 2.98
C LEU A 84 -20.08 3.14 4.20
N ASP A 85 -20.96 3.37 5.17
CA ASP A 85 -20.96 2.59 6.40
C ASP A 85 -21.47 1.16 6.14
N PRO A 86 -20.64 0.12 6.33
CA PRO A 86 -21.06 -1.26 6.11
C PRO A 86 -22.19 -1.72 7.03
N ASP A 87 -22.38 -1.07 8.16
CA ASP A 87 -23.44 -1.41 9.11
C ASP A 87 -24.80 -0.78 8.73
N LEU A 88 -24.80 0.22 7.82
CA LEU A 88 -25.99 0.94 7.37
C LEU A 88 -26.37 0.66 5.91
N VAL A 89 -25.42 0.17 5.12
CA VAL A 89 -25.57 -0.03 3.68
C VAL A 89 -25.56 -1.51 3.34
N GLU A 90 -26.65 -2.00 2.75
CA GLU A 90 -26.80 -3.42 2.40
C GLU A 90 -26.01 -3.83 1.15
N GLU A 91 -25.91 -2.93 0.17
CA GLU A 91 -25.21 -3.17 -1.09
C GLU A 91 -23.88 -2.44 -1.12
N ARG A 92 -22.81 -3.18 -1.46
CA ARG A 92 -21.49 -2.60 -1.53
C ARG A 92 -21.42 -1.49 -2.61
N PRO A 93 -20.92 -0.29 -2.29
CA PRO A 93 -20.64 0.74 -3.29
C PRO A 93 -19.45 0.38 -4.21
N GLU A 94 -19.35 1.08 -5.34
CA GLU A 94 -18.19 0.96 -6.25
C GLU A 94 -16.89 1.43 -5.57
N ASP A 95 -15.75 0.92 -6.04
CA ASP A 95 -14.44 1.18 -5.44
C ASP A 95 -14.05 2.65 -5.46
N ASP A 96 -14.39 3.37 -6.53
CA ASP A 96 -14.14 4.80 -6.66
C ASP A 96 -14.94 5.60 -5.62
N VAL A 97 -16.19 5.21 -5.36
CA VAL A 97 -17.05 5.81 -4.32
C VAL A 97 -16.46 5.54 -2.94
N ILE A 98 -16.05 4.30 -2.66
CA ILE A 98 -15.39 3.91 -1.41
C ILE A 98 -14.11 4.74 -1.20
N PHE A 99 -13.21 4.74 -2.19
CA PHE A 99 -11.93 5.43 -2.05
C PHE A 99 -12.10 6.93 -1.94
N LYS A 100 -13.02 7.53 -2.69
CA LYS A 100 -13.31 8.96 -2.61
C LYS A 100 -13.87 9.35 -1.26
N GLY A 101 -14.81 8.59 -0.70
CA GLY A 101 -15.38 8.89 0.61
C GLY A 101 -14.37 8.71 1.75
N TRP A 102 -13.56 7.64 1.72
CA TRP A 102 -12.45 7.48 2.67
C TRP A 102 -11.40 8.57 2.54
N THR A 103 -11.02 8.94 1.31
CA THR A 103 -10.10 10.06 1.09
C THR A 103 -10.68 11.35 1.64
N ARG A 104 -11.98 11.64 1.40
CA ARG A 104 -12.65 12.83 1.95
C ARG A 104 -12.64 12.83 3.48
N PHE A 105 -12.97 11.70 4.11
CA PHE A 105 -12.96 11.55 5.57
C PHE A 105 -11.58 11.81 6.18
N LEU A 106 -10.53 11.25 5.57
CA LEU A 106 -9.15 11.38 6.05
C LEU A 106 -8.48 12.70 5.65
N ASN A 107 -9.09 13.46 4.76
CA ASN A 107 -8.50 14.69 4.25
C ASN A 107 -8.39 15.75 5.35
N ASN A 108 -7.22 16.36 5.47
CA ASN A 108 -6.88 17.33 6.52
C ASN A 108 -7.09 16.77 7.93
N THR A 109 -6.73 15.51 8.16
CA THR A 109 -6.82 14.88 9.49
C THR A 109 -5.46 14.60 10.10
N ALA A 110 -5.43 14.49 11.43
CA ALA A 110 -4.29 14.03 12.21
C ALA A 110 -4.62 12.64 12.75
N VAL A 111 -3.76 11.65 12.47
CA VAL A 111 -3.99 10.26 12.86
C VAL A 111 -2.87 9.79 13.78
N VAL A 112 -3.21 9.39 15.00
CA VAL A 112 -2.24 8.81 15.94
C VAL A 112 -2.13 7.30 15.68
N ARG A 113 -0.93 6.85 15.29
CA ARG A 113 -0.68 5.44 14.94
C ARG A 113 -0.51 4.54 16.15
N ARG A 114 0.15 5.08 17.18
CA ARG A 114 0.44 4.41 18.45
C ARG A 114 0.43 5.45 19.56
N GLU A 115 0.05 5.02 20.73
CA GLU A 115 0.12 5.85 21.93
C GLU A 115 1.54 6.39 22.12
N GLY A 116 1.66 7.71 22.30
CA GLY A 116 2.94 8.40 22.47
C GLY A 116 3.70 8.70 21.16
N GLU A 117 3.23 8.26 19.99
CA GLU A 117 3.78 8.72 18.71
C GLU A 117 3.16 10.06 18.29
N PRO A 118 3.93 10.96 17.65
CA PRO A 118 3.35 12.15 17.05
C PRO A 118 2.34 11.75 15.94
N PRO A 119 1.25 12.51 15.78
CA PRO A 119 0.26 12.22 14.76
C PRO A 119 0.85 12.36 13.36
N LEU A 120 0.37 11.52 12.45
CA LEU A 120 0.59 11.65 11.02
C LEU A 120 -0.50 12.55 10.46
N HIS A 121 -0.13 13.71 9.90
CA HIS A 121 -1.09 14.64 9.34
C HIS A 121 -1.29 14.35 7.85
N LEU A 122 -2.49 13.90 7.47
CA LEU A 122 -2.88 13.59 6.10
C LEU A 122 -3.58 14.82 5.51
N CYS A 123 -2.85 15.63 4.75
CA CYS A 123 -3.35 16.88 4.18
C CYS A 123 -3.84 16.72 2.74
N LEU A 124 -4.53 17.73 2.21
CA LEU A 124 -4.97 17.74 0.82
C LEU A 124 -3.83 17.42 -0.17
N ASN A 125 -4.20 16.88 -1.33
CA ASN A 125 -3.30 16.58 -2.45
C ASN A 125 -2.20 15.56 -2.12
N GLY A 126 -2.42 14.71 -1.12
CA GLY A 126 -1.47 13.67 -0.73
C GLY A 126 -0.29 14.19 0.10
N LEU A 127 -0.31 15.46 0.53
CA LEU A 127 0.74 16.01 1.38
C LEU A 127 0.68 15.39 2.78
N ILE A 128 1.85 15.06 3.32
CA ILE A 128 1.99 14.55 4.68
C ILE A 128 2.76 15.58 5.49
N MET A 129 2.19 16.01 6.61
CA MET A 129 2.80 17.00 7.49
C MET A 129 3.20 16.39 8.84
N THR A 130 4.13 17.06 9.49
CA THR A 130 4.53 16.87 10.89
C THR A 130 4.42 18.22 11.61
N ALA A 131 4.60 18.23 12.93
CA ALA A 131 4.68 19.47 13.71
C ALA A 131 5.77 20.46 13.21
N ASN A 132 6.79 19.97 12.50
CA ASN A 132 7.92 20.76 12.01
C ASN A 132 7.82 21.11 10.52
N GLY A 133 6.68 20.87 9.87
CA GLY A 133 6.49 21.08 8.44
C GLY A 133 6.31 19.76 7.66
N PRO A 134 6.51 19.78 6.32
CA PRO A 134 6.34 18.59 5.48
C PRO A 134 7.16 17.40 5.99
N HIS A 135 6.58 16.20 5.90
CA HIS A 135 7.26 14.99 6.32
C HIS A 135 8.48 14.75 5.42
N PRO A 136 9.69 14.60 5.98
CA PRO A 136 10.93 14.59 5.17
C PRO A 136 11.02 13.40 4.22
N ASP A 137 10.48 12.26 4.64
CA ASP A 137 10.65 10.99 3.91
C ASP A 137 9.38 10.46 3.24
N LEU A 138 8.21 11.07 3.45
CA LEU A 138 6.91 10.51 3.05
C LEU A 138 6.05 11.55 2.34
N GLN A 139 5.38 11.13 1.27
CA GLN A 139 4.45 11.97 0.52
C GLN A 139 3.38 11.13 -0.21
N ASN A 140 2.54 11.80 -0.99
CA ASN A 140 1.54 11.21 -1.87
C ASN A 140 0.66 10.16 -1.18
N TRP A 141 0.15 10.50 0.01
CA TRP A 141 -0.77 9.59 0.68
C TRP A 141 -2.03 9.37 -0.17
N ARG A 142 -2.53 8.13 -0.18
CA ARG A 142 -3.72 7.73 -0.93
C ARG A 142 -4.41 6.56 -0.27
N VAL A 143 -5.70 6.43 -0.52
CA VAL A 143 -6.50 5.29 -0.10
C VAL A 143 -6.45 4.21 -1.18
N GLN A 144 -6.24 2.97 -0.77
CA GLN A 144 -6.30 1.80 -1.64
C GLN A 144 -7.01 0.64 -0.93
N ARG A 145 -7.42 -0.36 -1.70
CA ARG A 145 -7.87 -1.63 -1.13
C ARG A 145 -6.72 -2.29 -0.35
N SER A 146 -7.03 -2.81 0.83
CA SER A 146 -6.11 -3.70 1.54
C SER A 146 -6.06 -5.05 0.82
N ALA A 147 -4.89 -5.46 0.33
CA ALA A 147 -4.70 -6.71 -0.41
C ALA A 147 -5.00 -7.98 0.41
N ALA A 148 -5.09 -7.85 1.74
CA ALA A 148 -5.31 -8.97 2.65
C ALA A 148 -6.80 -9.28 2.91
N LEU A 149 -7.74 -8.57 2.26
CA LEU A 149 -9.15 -8.60 2.63
C LEU A 149 -10.07 -8.99 1.47
N SER A 150 -11.22 -9.55 1.86
CA SER A 150 -12.28 -9.95 0.94
C SER A 150 -12.78 -8.75 0.13
N PHE A 151 -13.17 -9.00 -1.12
CA PHE A 151 -13.86 -8.02 -1.95
C PHE A 151 -15.09 -7.43 -1.24
N LEU A 152 -15.79 -8.24 -0.44
CA LEU A 152 -17.00 -7.83 0.28
C LEU A 152 -16.74 -6.97 1.52
N ASP A 153 -15.49 -6.76 1.94
CA ASP A 153 -15.15 -5.91 3.09
C ASP A 153 -14.74 -4.51 2.61
N TRP A 154 -15.73 -3.68 2.24
CA TRP A 154 -15.48 -2.30 1.82
C TRP A 154 -15.27 -1.32 2.97
N GLY A 155 -15.60 -1.73 4.19
CA GLY A 155 -15.32 -0.99 5.41
C GLY A 155 -13.83 -0.91 5.74
N THR A 156 -12.98 -1.68 5.06
CA THR A 156 -11.55 -1.71 5.35
C THR A 156 -10.70 -1.19 4.20
N ILE A 157 -9.81 -0.24 4.50
CA ILE A 157 -8.87 0.34 3.53
C ILE A 157 -7.43 0.31 4.04
N ALA A 158 -6.49 0.46 3.10
CA ALA A 158 -5.10 0.74 3.39
C ALA A 158 -4.78 2.18 2.97
N VAL A 159 -4.17 2.95 3.86
CA VAL A 159 -3.55 4.23 3.50
C VAL A 159 -2.13 3.92 3.05
N ARG A 160 -1.82 4.26 1.79
CA ARG A 160 -0.51 4.08 1.17
C ARG A 160 0.18 5.43 1.06
N VAL A 161 1.49 5.43 1.20
CA VAL A 161 2.35 6.60 1.05
C VAL A 161 3.57 6.22 0.24
N ASP A 162 4.12 7.19 -0.49
CA ASP A 162 5.38 7.02 -1.20
C ASP A 162 6.52 7.42 -0.26
N ILE A 163 7.55 6.58 -0.18
CA ILE A 163 8.79 6.90 0.52
C ILE A 163 9.70 7.64 -0.46
N VAL A 164 10.08 8.86 -0.13
CA VAL A 164 10.96 9.70 -0.96
C VAL A 164 12.32 9.97 -0.35
N GLY A 165 12.49 9.68 0.93
CA GLY A 165 13.75 9.87 1.65
C GLY A 165 14.33 8.58 2.22
N GLY A 166 15.62 8.63 2.55
CA GLY A 166 16.33 7.54 3.21
C GLY A 166 16.56 6.28 2.35
N PRO A 167 16.97 5.16 2.98
CA PRO A 167 17.37 3.93 2.29
C PRO A 167 16.25 3.22 1.52
N TRP A 168 15.00 3.60 1.76
CA TRP A 168 13.81 2.98 1.17
C TRP A 168 13.12 3.88 0.15
N ALA A 169 13.74 4.99 -0.25
CA ALA A 169 13.21 5.89 -1.26
C ALA A 169 12.84 5.15 -2.56
N GLY A 170 11.72 5.54 -3.17
CA GLY A 170 11.14 4.89 -4.34
C GLY A 170 10.26 3.67 -4.05
N ARG A 171 10.03 3.34 -2.77
CA ARG A 171 9.09 2.29 -2.36
C ARG A 171 7.79 2.88 -1.83
N GLU A 172 6.76 2.05 -1.81
CA GLU A 172 5.50 2.36 -1.14
C GLU A 172 5.46 1.75 0.26
N TRP A 173 4.76 2.41 1.17
CA TRP A 173 4.52 1.92 2.52
C TRP A 173 3.04 2.09 2.90
N THR A 174 2.54 1.21 3.78
CA THR A 174 1.22 1.35 4.40
C THR A 174 1.36 1.68 5.88
N PRO A 175 1.35 2.97 6.23
CA PRO A 175 1.34 3.40 7.62
C PRO A 175 0.07 2.99 8.36
N LEU A 176 -1.08 2.92 7.66
CA LEU A 176 -2.38 2.69 8.29
C LEU A 176 -3.18 1.64 7.52
N THR A 177 -3.75 0.69 8.25
CA THR A 177 -4.89 -0.10 7.78
C THR A 177 -6.06 0.23 8.67
N LEU A 178 -7.11 0.82 8.10
CA LEU A 178 -8.26 1.34 8.83
C LEU A 178 -9.51 0.53 8.51
N VAL A 179 -10.32 0.24 9.52
CA VAL A 179 -11.60 -0.44 9.36
C VAL A 179 -12.74 0.33 10.04
N ARG A 180 -13.86 0.49 9.32
CA ARG A 180 -15.11 1.03 9.83
C ARG A 180 -15.98 -0.10 10.39
N ARG A 181 -16.34 -0.02 11.69
CA ARG A 181 -17.29 -0.93 12.36
C ARG A 181 -17.94 -0.25 13.56
N VAL A 182 -19.20 -0.56 13.83
CA VAL A 182 -19.94 -0.17 15.04
C VAL A 182 -19.77 1.33 15.33
N ASP A 183 -20.06 2.12 14.32
CA ASP A 183 -19.93 3.58 14.35
C ASP A 183 -18.52 4.13 14.64
N LYS A 184 -17.47 3.32 14.54
CA LYS A 184 -16.09 3.70 14.84
C LYS A 184 -15.09 3.29 13.76
N VAL A 185 -13.92 3.93 13.77
CA VAL A 185 -12.80 3.57 12.91
C VAL A 185 -11.70 2.95 13.77
N PHE A 186 -11.14 1.83 13.35
CA PHE A 186 -10.07 1.13 14.07
C PHE A 186 -8.82 1.02 13.20
N LEU A 187 -7.65 1.15 13.84
CA LEU A 187 -6.35 0.87 13.23
C LEU A 187 -5.97 -0.59 13.47
N THR A 188 -5.71 -1.34 12.40
CA THR A 188 -5.55 -2.81 12.47
C THR A 188 -4.16 -3.33 12.12
N ASN A 189 -3.28 -2.50 11.54
CA ASN A 189 -1.90 -2.86 11.23
C ASN A 189 -0.93 -2.63 12.42
N ASN A 190 -1.45 -2.66 13.64
CA ASN A 190 -0.71 -2.55 14.90
C ASN A 190 -0.89 -3.87 15.69
N PRO A 191 0.13 -4.40 16.40
CA PRO A 191 -0.01 -5.56 17.29
C PRO A 191 -1.20 -5.49 18.25
N ASN A 192 -1.62 -4.29 18.65
CA ASN A 192 -2.84 -4.08 19.43
C ASN A 192 -3.83 -3.24 18.60
N PRO A 193 -4.77 -3.87 17.87
CA PRO A 193 -5.82 -3.15 17.17
C PRO A 193 -6.65 -2.33 18.15
N ALA A 194 -6.83 -1.04 17.86
CA ALA A 194 -7.54 -0.10 18.72
C ALA A 194 -8.33 0.90 17.88
N GLU A 195 -9.27 1.59 18.52
CA GLU A 195 -9.96 2.73 17.92
C GLU A 195 -8.91 3.75 17.45
N ALA A 196 -9.06 4.21 16.22
CA ALA A 196 -8.15 5.18 15.63
C ALA A 196 -8.48 6.57 16.19
N ASP A 197 -7.49 7.22 16.79
CA ASP A 197 -7.58 8.62 17.16
C ASP A 197 -7.35 9.47 15.90
N ILE A 198 -8.47 9.94 15.34
CA ILE A 198 -8.53 10.75 14.11
C ILE A 198 -9.21 12.06 14.46
N THR A 199 -8.47 13.15 14.30
CA THR A 199 -8.96 14.51 14.58
C THR A 199 -8.70 15.42 13.38
N ARG A 200 -9.35 16.59 13.36
CA ARG A 200 -9.09 17.61 12.34
C ARG A 200 -7.68 18.17 12.55
N SER A 201 -6.91 18.33 11.47
CA SER A 201 -5.51 18.77 11.53
C SER A 201 -5.39 20.27 11.27
N ASP A 202 -5.17 21.04 12.33
CA ASP A 202 -4.90 22.48 12.22
C ASP A 202 -3.68 22.78 11.33
N ILE A 203 -2.66 21.92 11.39
CA ILE A 203 -1.44 22.04 10.56
C ILE A 203 -1.78 21.93 9.07
N CYS A 204 -2.68 21.00 8.69
CA CYS A 204 -3.09 20.88 7.31
C CYS A 204 -3.91 22.10 6.88
N LEU A 205 -4.82 22.57 7.74
CA LEU A 205 -5.69 23.70 7.43
C LEU A 205 -4.93 25.03 7.29
N GLN A 206 -3.83 25.21 8.03
CA GLN A 206 -2.94 26.38 7.88
C GLN A 206 -2.12 26.37 6.58
N SER A 207 -2.03 25.21 5.91
CA SER A 207 -1.27 25.04 4.67
C SER A 207 -2.12 25.12 3.39
N LEU A 208 -3.42 25.36 3.52
CA LEU A 208 -4.37 25.51 2.41
C LEU A 208 -4.32 26.89 1.75
#